data_AF-A0A497AF79-F1
#
_entry.id   AF-A0A497AF79-F1
#
_cell.length_a   1.000
_cell.length_b   1.000
_cell.length_c   1.000
_cell.angle_alpha   90.00
_cell.angle_beta   90.00
_cell.angle_gamma   90.00
#
_symmetry.space_group_name_H-M   'P 1'
#
loop_
_entity.id
_entity.type
_entity.pdbx_description
1 polymer ?
#
loop_
_entity_poly.entity_id
_entity_poly.type
_entity_poly.pdbx_seq_one_letter_code
_entity_poly.pdbx_strand_id
1 'polypeptide(L)'
;MRRTCFTDDFDRPDSSDLGPNWVEEAGDWDIVDGQLHTQANGEHGVGATESLSNTRYVVETRFRATGNLNQWYNAIALGFGGTEEGID
;
A
#
# COMPACT_ATOMS: atom_id res chain seq x y z
N MET A 1 12.48 18.80 -13.30
CA MET A 1 12.80 18.02 -12.10
C MET A 1 11.49 17.44 -11.57
N ARG A 2 11.41 16.14 -11.29
CA ARG A 2 10.26 15.55 -10.58
C ARG A 2 10.49 15.78 -9.09
N ARG A 3 9.47 16.27 -8.38
CA ARG A 3 9.52 16.45 -6.92
C ARG A 3 8.77 15.29 -6.29
N THR A 4 9.41 14.57 -5.39
CA THR A 4 8.74 13.57 -4.55
C THR A 4 7.72 14.27 -3.67
N CYS A 5 6.47 13.83 -3.73
CA CYS A 5 5.37 14.38 -2.93
C CYS A 5 5.15 13.58 -1.64
N PHE A 6 5.43 12.28 -1.66
CA PHE A 6 5.33 11.38 -0.53
C PHE A 6 6.31 10.21 -0.72
N THR A 7 6.90 9.72 0.36
CA THR A 7 7.73 8.51 0.35
C THR A 7 7.75 7.89 1.75
N ASP A 8 7.70 6.57 1.79
CA ASP A 8 8.04 5.77 2.95
C ASP A 8 8.75 4.52 2.42
N ASP A 9 9.94 4.25 2.94
CA ASP A 9 10.72 3.06 2.61
C ASP A 9 10.47 1.91 3.58
N PHE A 10 9.70 2.16 4.65
CA PHE A 10 9.43 1.23 5.73
C PHE A 10 10.69 0.75 6.46
N ASP A 11 11.81 1.50 6.41
CA ASP A 11 13.07 1.18 7.11
C ASP A 11 12.97 1.47 8.62
N ARG A 12 12.14 0.68 9.31
CA ARG A 12 11.92 0.72 10.76
C ARG A 12 11.66 -0.68 11.33
N PRO A 13 11.82 -0.89 12.67
CA PRO A 13 11.64 -2.20 13.29
C PRO A 13 10.24 -2.79 13.07
N ASP A 14 10.16 -4.11 13.21
CA ASP A 14 8.90 -4.86 13.07
C ASP A 14 7.81 -4.27 13.97
N SER A 15 6.64 -4.00 13.38
CA SER A 15 5.55 -3.30 14.04
C SER A 15 4.23 -3.50 13.30
N SER A 16 3.13 -3.68 14.04
CA SER A 16 1.77 -3.58 13.49
C SER A 16 1.25 -2.14 13.44
N ASP A 17 2.01 -1.18 13.99
CA ASP A 17 1.73 0.24 13.85
C ASP A 17 2.58 0.79 12.68
N LEU A 18 1.92 1.13 11.58
CA LEU A 18 2.55 1.71 10.39
C LEU A 18 2.96 3.18 10.60
N GLY A 19 2.49 3.83 11.66
CA GLY A 19 2.72 5.23 11.96
C GLY A 19 1.68 6.18 11.36
N PRO A 20 1.74 7.48 11.72
CA PRO A 20 0.66 8.45 11.47
C PRO A 20 0.47 8.84 10.00
N ASN A 21 1.37 8.41 9.11
CA ASN A 21 1.31 8.71 7.69
C ASN A 21 0.48 7.70 6.90
N TRP A 22 0.03 6.63 7.55
CA TRP A 22 -0.69 5.53 6.92
C TRP A 22 -2.02 5.25 7.62
N VAL A 23 -2.99 4.80 6.84
CA VAL A 23 -4.28 4.29 7.29
C VAL A 23 -4.50 2.94 6.63
N GLU A 24 -4.84 1.93 7.42
CA GLU A 24 -5.30 0.64 6.92
C GLU A 24 -6.75 0.80 6.46
N GLU A 25 -6.98 0.67 5.15
CA GLU A 25 -8.31 0.78 4.54
C GLU A 25 -9.00 -0.59 4.49
N ALA A 26 -8.21 -1.66 4.31
CA ALA A 26 -8.67 -3.04 4.31
C ALA A 26 -7.54 -4.00 4.70
N GLY A 27 -7.91 -5.06 5.43
CA GLY A 27 -6.98 -6.06 5.92
C GLY A 27 -6.08 -5.56 7.05
N ASP A 28 -5.08 -6.37 7.39
CA ASP A 28 -4.11 -6.10 8.46
C ASP A 28 -2.72 -5.98 7.83
N TRP A 29 -2.01 -4.91 8.16
CA TRP A 29 -0.69 -4.60 7.61
C TRP A 29 0.34 -4.46 8.73
N ASP A 30 1.54 -4.93 8.43
CA ASP A 30 2.66 -4.85 9.36
C ASP A 30 3.94 -4.46 8.62
N ILE A 31 4.92 -4.01 9.39
CA ILE A 31 6.28 -3.86 8.94
C ILE A 31 7.03 -5.09 9.42
N VAL A 32 7.69 -5.79 8.49
CA VAL A 32 8.49 -6.97 8.76
C VAL A 32 9.79 -6.86 7.97
N ASP A 33 10.93 -6.91 8.65
CA ASP A 33 12.27 -6.86 8.03
C ASP A 33 12.43 -5.64 7.09
N GLY A 34 11.96 -4.48 7.55
CA GLY A 34 12.01 -3.22 6.80
C GLY A 34 11.11 -3.18 5.55
N GLN A 35 10.05 -3.98 5.51
CA GLN A 35 9.11 -4.06 4.39
C GLN A 35 7.68 -3.98 4.88
N LEU A 36 6.86 -3.23 4.15
CA LEU A 36 5.41 -3.31 4.29
C LEU A 36 4.93 -4.70 3.86
N HIS A 37 4.19 -5.35 4.73
CA HIS A 37 3.73 -6.72 4.59
C HIS A 37 2.21 -6.82 4.87
N THR A 38 1.57 -7.79 4.23
CA THR A 38 0.16 -8.13 4.41
C THR A 38 -0.04 -9.61 4.14
N GLN A 39 -1.08 -10.20 4.74
CA GLN A 39 -1.45 -11.58 4.44
C GLN A 39 -2.22 -11.69 3.11
N ALA A 40 -2.21 -12.87 2.48
CA ALA A 40 -2.79 -13.05 1.14
C ALA A 40 -4.30 -13.34 1.12
N ASN A 41 -5.01 -13.15 2.25
CA ASN A 41 -6.39 -13.61 2.41
C ASN A 41 -7.40 -12.47 2.27
N GLY A 42 -7.92 -12.26 1.06
CA GLY A 42 -8.92 -11.21 0.80
C GLY A 42 -8.33 -9.92 0.23
N GLU A 43 -9.14 -8.87 0.21
CA GLU A 43 -8.74 -7.53 -0.24
C GLU A 43 -7.94 -6.82 0.84
N HIS A 44 -6.84 -6.17 0.44
CA HIS A 44 -5.96 -5.42 1.34
C HIS A 44 -5.66 -4.06 0.73
N GLY A 45 -5.75 -3.03 1.56
CA GLY A 45 -5.57 -1.64 1.17
C GLY A 45 -4.91 -0.86 2.29
N VAL A 46 -3.91 -0.07 1.92
CA VAL A 46 -3.29 0.92 2.80
C VAL A 46 -3.22 2.25 2.05
N GLY A 47 -3.66 3.31 2.70
CA GLY A 47 -3.69 4.66 2.16
C GLY A 47 -2.72 5.57 2.88
N ALA A 48 -2.10 6.50 2.14
CA ALA A 48 -1.37 7.60 2.76
C ALA A 48 -2.37 8.61 3.36
N THR A 49 -2.09 9.16 4.54
CA THR A 49 -2.96 10.18 5.15
C THR A 49 -2.91 11.52 4.43
N GLU A 50 -1.84 11.78 3.67
CA GLU A 50 -1.72 12.99 2.85
C GLU A 50 -2.51 12.87 1.55
N SER A 51 -3.43 13.82 1.31
CA SER A 51 -4.14 13.91 0.04
C SER A 51 -3.27 14.52 -1.05
N LEU A 52 -2.96 13.72 -2.08
CA LEU A 52 -2.24 14.16 -3.27
C LEU A 52 -3.20 14.71 -4.34
N SER A 53 -3.96 15.76 -3.99
CA SER A 53 -4.93 16.37 -4.91
C SER A 53 -4.27 17.12 -6.08
N ASN A 54 -4.98 17.22 -7.22
CA ASN A 54 -4.61 18.05 -8.39
C ASN A 54 -3.20 17.83 -8.96
N THR A 55 -2.60 16.66 -8.72
CA THR A 55 -1.21 16.38 -9.11
C THR A 55 -1.14 15.12 -9.97
N ARG A 56 -0.49 15.21 -11.12
CA ARG A 56 -0.04 14.00 -11.84
C ARG A 56 1.16 13.45 -11.10
N TYR A 57 0.97 12.32 -10.41
CA TYR A 57 2.04 11.62 -9.71
C TYR A 57 2.46 10.34 -10.44
N VAL A 58 3.63 9.83 -10.04
CA VAL A 58 4.13 8.50 -10.41
C VAL A 58 4.25 7.74 -9.10
N VAL A 59 3.70 6.54 -9.04
CA VAL A 59 3.89 5.64 -7.90
C VAL A 59 4.98 4.63 -8.27
N GLU A 60 5.97 4.51 -7.38
CA GLU A 60 7.06 3.56 -7.51
C GLU A 60 7.07 2.69 -6.25
N THR A 61 7.01 1.37 -6.43
CA THR A 61 7.04 0.41 -5.32
C THR A 61 7.79 -0.86 -5.73
N ARG A 62 8.37 -1.56 -4.75
CA ARG A 62 8.92 -2.91 -4.92
C ARG A 62 7.94 -3.90 -4.32
N PHE A 63 7.47 -4.83 -5.15
CA PHE A 63 6.50 -5.85 -4.75
C PHE A 63 7.13 -7.25 -4.77
N ARG A 64 6.82 -8.06 -3.75
CA ARG A 64 7.17 -9.47 -3.66
C ARG A 64 5.97 -10.27 -3.15
N ALA A 65 5.55 -11.27 -3.91
CA ALA A 65 4.59 -12.28 -3.44
C ALA A 65 5.31 -13.60 -3.17
N THR A 66 5.02 -14.23 -2.03
CA THR A 66 5.52 -15.56 -1.68
C THR A 66 4.37 -16.42 -1.17
N GLY A 67 4.27 -17.66 -1.64
CA GLY A 67 3.26 -18.60 -1.15
C GLY A 67 2.96 -19.72 -2.13
N ASN A 68 2.11 -20.65 -1.70
CA ASN A 68 1.59 -21.71 -2.55
C ASN A 68 0.33 -21.19 -3.27
N LEU A 69 0.48 -20.79 -4.53
CA LEU A 69 -0.61 -20.28 -5.38
C LEU A 69 -1.44 -21.45 -5.95
N ASN A 70 -2.31 -22.03 -5.13
CA ASN A 70 -2.94 -23.34 -5.41
C ASN A 70 -4.26 -23.28 -6.19
N GLN A 71 -4.70 -22.10 -6.64
CA GLN A 71 -6.02 -21.91 -7.25
C GLN A 71 -5.90 -21.22 -8.62
N TRP A 72 -6.92 -21.39 -9.48
CA TRP A 72 -7.00 -20.84 -10.84
C TRP A 72 -6.99 -19.31 -10.94
N TYR A 73 -6.92 -18.59 -9.81
CA TYR A 73 -6.65 -17.16 -9.76
C TYR A 73 -5.14 -16.93 -9.66
N ASN A 74 -4.48 -16.82 -10.81
CA ASN A 74 -3.04 -16.60 -10.94
C ASN A 74 -2.68 -15.13 -11.21
N ALA A 75 -3.58 -14.18 -10.91
CA ALA A 75 -3.35 -12.76 -11.14
C ALA A 75 -3.25 -11.99 -9.82
N ILE A 76 -2.12 -11.30 -9.64
CA ILE A 76 -1.97 -10.27 -8.61
C ILE A 76 -2.37 -8.94 -9.26
N ALA A 77 -3.38 -8.28 -8.71
CA ALA A 77 -3.76 -6.93 -9.09
C ALA A 77 -3.16 -5.93 -8.09
N LEU A 78 -2.53 -4.87 -8.61
CA LEU A 78 -2.11 -3.72 -7.82
C LEU A 78 -2.96 -2.52 -8.23
N GLY A 79 -3.74 -1.99 -7.29
CA GLY A 79 -4.50 -0.75 -7.47
C GLY A 79 -3.74 0.43 -6.88
N PHE A 80 -3.71 1.56 -7.60
CA PHE A 80 -3.22 2.83 -7.08
C PHE A 80 -4.26 3.91 -7.40
N GLY A 81 -4.80 4.58 -6.38
CA GLY A 81 -5.81 5.61 -6.51
C GLY A 81 -6.64 5.75 -5.22
N GLY A 82 -7.33 6.87 -5.05
CA GLY A 82 -8.34 7.02 -4.00
C GLY A 82 -9.72 6.62 -4.50
N THR A 83 -10.60 6.16 -3.62
CA THR A 83 -12.03 6.09 -3.92
C THR A 83 -12.56 7.53 -3.98
N GLU A 84 -13.12 7.95 -5.11
CA GLU A 84 -13.99 9.13 -5.14
C GLU A 84 -15.19 8.82 -4.24
N GLU A 85 -15.22 9.31 -2.99
CA GLU A 85 -16.51 9.57 -2.36
C GLU A 85 -17.13 10.77 -3.09
N GLY A 86 -18.33 10.54 -3.64
CA GLY A 86 -18.97 11.32 -4.67
C GLY A 86 -18.95 12.84 -4.47
N ILE A 87 -18.58 13.54 -5.54
CA ILE A 87 -19.04 14.89 -5.81
C ILE A 87 -20.54 14.78 -6.13
N ASP A 88 -21.37 15.43 -5.32
CA ASP A 88 -22.71 15.88 -5.75
C ASP A 88 -22.58 17.09 -6.71
#